data_AF-A0A2G2VGL1-F1
#
_entry.id   AF-A0A2G2VGL1-F1
#
_cell.length_a   1.000
_cell.length_b   1.000
_cell.length_c   1.000
_cell.angle_alpha   90.00
_cell.angle_beta   90.00
_cell.angle_gamma   90.00
#
_symmetry.space_group_name_H-M   'P 1'
#
loop_
_entity.id
_entity.type
_entity.pdbx_description
1 polymer ?
#
loop_
_entity_poly.entity_id
_entity_poly.type
_entity_poly.pdbx_seq_one_letter_code
_entity_poly.pdbx_strand_id
1 'polypeptide(L)'
;MNSSTYTQFVASKRMGICDPIHQIGMWGDFKGSSFPDTLILEVENCLESEMPIMEKRLDNETEEPSHVTVGRSNIYEPETSKRIDKLYIQMNRRLAQNREAARKSRLRKKAYVQQLENSKLKLLQLEQELERARQQGLYVGGGGLDASQIGCSGTANSEIATFEMEYGHWVEEQDRQTDDLKSALNSQIGEIEMRILVEGCLNHYFDLFRLKATAANTDVLYLMSGTWKASAERFFLWIGGFRPSELLKVLTPHVEPLTEQQVQEVCNLTQSCQQAEDALSQGLVKLHQILAEAVAAGTLGDGIILPQMTATIEKLEALVRFVNQADHLRQETLLQMSCILSVQQSAQGLLALGDYFKRLRSLSSLWSSRTSEPA
;
A
#
# COMPACT_ATOMS: atom_id res chain seq x y z
N MET A 1 19.74 -75.72 30.17
CA MET A 1 18.91 -76.12 29.03
C MET A 1 17.64 -75.28 29.09
N ASN A 2 17.68 -74.10 28.47
CA ASN A 2 17.10 -73.79 27.15
C ASN A 2 15.56 -73.75 27.24
N SER A 3 14.82 -72.73 26.80
CA SER A 3 15.14 -71.51 26.04
C SER A 3 13.79 -70.79 25.85
N SER A 4 13.70 -69.49 26.15
CA SER A 4 12.52 -68.67 25.81
C SER A 4 12.94 -67.59 24.83
N THR A 5 12.41 -67.71 23.62
CA THR A 5 12.70 -66.94 22.42
C THR A 5 12.17 -65.50 22.56
N TYR A 6 13.07 -64.52 22.59
CA TYR A 6 12.74 -63.11 22.36
C TYR A 6 13.01 -62.81 20.88
N THR A 7 11.94 -62.57 20.11
CA THR A 7 12.05 -62.09 18.73
C THR A 7 12.31 -60.60 18.75
N GLN A 8 13.55 -60.20 18.49
CA GLN A 8 13.96 -58.82 18.37
C GLN A 8 13.61 -58.33 16.96
N PHE A 9 12.49 -57.60 16.82
CA PHE A 9 12.20 -56.85 15.59
C PHE A 9 13.09 -55.60 15.58
N VAL A 10 14.00 -55.55 14.61
CA VAL A 10 14.83 -54.39 14.30
C VAL A 10 13.94 -53.33 13.67
N ALA A 11 13.65 -52.26 14.41
CA ALA A 11 13.06 -51.05 13.85
C ALA A 11 14.08 -50.37 12.93
N SER A 12 13.78 -50.35 11.64
CA SER A 12 14.54 -49.60 10.63
C SER A 12 14.51 -48.11 10.98
N LYS A 13 15.71 -47.56 11.18
CA LYS A 13 16.00 -46.18 11.54
C LYS A 13 15.59 -45.26 10.38
N ARG A 14 14.38 -44.69 10.42
CA ARG A 14 14.00 -43.59 9.51
C ARG A 14 14.62 -42.31 10.07
N MET A 15 15.63 -41.80 9.36
CA MET A 15 16.28 -40.52 9.65
C MET A 15 15.21 -39.41 9.64
N GLY A 16 15.10 -38.64 10.71
CA GLY A 16 14.17 -37.51 10.82
C GLY A 16 14.54 -36.39 9.84
N ILE A 17 13.53 -35.82 9.18
CA ILE A 17 13.71 -34.69 8.24
C ILE A 17 12.78 -33.51 8.58
N CYS A 18 11.81 -33.68 9.48
CA CYS A 18 10.93 -32.60 9.91
C CYS A 18 10.79 -32.65 11.43
N ASP A 19 11.42 -31.71 12.14
CA ASP A 19 11.10 -31.45 13.53
C ASP A 19 9.74 -30.74 13.58
N PRO A 20 8.85 -31.03 14.54
CA PRO A 20 7.60 -30.29 14.68
C PRO A 20 7.86 -28.78 14.79
N ILE A 21 6.89 -27.96 14.36
CA ILE A 21 6.88 -26.53 14.69
C ILE A 21 6.78 -26.42 16.22
N HIS A 22 7.93 -26.36 16.89
CA HIS A 22 7.99 -26.04 18.29
C HIS A 22 7.46 -24.61 18.44
N GLN A 23 6.69 -24.34 19.49
CA GLN A 23 6.41 -22.96 19.90
C GLN A 23 7.72 -22.18 19.79
N ILE A 24 7.72 -21.12 18.97
CA ILE A 24 8.83 -20.18 18.87
C ILE A 24 9.14 -19.72 20.30
N GLY A 25 10.14 -20.36 20.90
CA GLY A 25 10.62 -20.05 22.22
C GLY A 25 11.63 -18.94 22.07
N MET A 26 11.19 -17.68 22.03
CA MET A 26 12.11 -16.55 22.15
C MET A 26 11.47 -15.36 22.89
N TRP A 27 11.63 -15.38 24.21
CA TRP A 27 11.97 -14.18 24.99
C TRP A 27 13.40 -14.33 25.56
N GLY A 28 14.35 -14.83 24.75
CA GLY A 28 15.74 -15.03 25.14
C GLY A 28 16.59 -13.75 25.13
N ASP A 29 16.31 -12.82 24.21
CA ASP A 29 17.24 -11.71 23.94
C ASP A 29 16.68 -10.30 24.22
N PHE A 30 15.54 -10.21 24.90
CA PHE A 30 14.94 -8.92 25.27
C PHE A 30 15.45 -8.31 26.59
N LYS A 31 16.43 -8.93 27.26
CA LYS A 31 17.01 -8.39 28.51
C LYS A 31 18.19 -7.45 28.32
N GLY A 32 18.51 -7.09 27.07
CA GLY A 32 19.73 -6.36 26.71
C GLY A 32 19.55 -4.92 26.23
N SER A 33 18.48 -4.20 26.60
CA SER A 33 18.46 -2.74 26.43
C SER A 33 17.46 -2.09 27.38
N SER A 34 17.96 -1.23 28.25
CA SER A 34 17.23 -0.48 29.26
C SER A 34 16.03 0.29 28.70
N PHE A 35 14.83 -0.12 29.06
CA PHE A 35 13.66 0.75 29.14
C PHE A 35 13.33 0.93 30.63
N PRO A 36 13.39 2.14 31.21
CA PRO A 36 12.94 2.35 32.58
C PRO A 36 11.40 2.43 32.62
N ASP A 37 10.78 1.62 33.47
CA ASP A 37 9.34 1.56 33.78
C ASP A 37 8.78 2.84 34.48
N THR A 38 9.26 4.04 34.16
CA THR A 38 9.01 5.26 34.97
C THR A 38 8.03 6.27 34.35
N LEU A 39 7.47 6.02 33.15
CA LEU A 39 6.59 7.01 32.49
C LEU A 39 5.08 6.79 32.68
N ILE A 40 4.66 5.91 33.60
CA ILE A 40 3.24 5.61 33.82
C ILE A 40 2.56 6.57 34.84
N LEU A 41 3.29 7.49 35.49
CA LEU A 41 2.74 8.27 36.61
C LEU A 41 2.70 9.80 36.48
N GLU A 42 2.94 10.40 35.31
CA GLU A 42 2.91 11.87 35.15
C GLU A 42 1.94 12.41 34.07
N VAL A 43 0.88 11.66 33.73
CA VAL A 43 -0.11 12.12 32.72
C VAL A 43 -1.41 12.67 33.34
N GLU A 44 -1.57 12.65 34.67
CA GLU A 44 -2.86 12.97 35.29
C GLU A 44 -3.05 14.43 35.75
N ASN A 45 -2.17 15.37 35.39
CA ASN A 45 -2.22 16.73 35.98
C ASN A 45 -2.12 17.93 35.02
N CYS A 46 -2.47 17.78 33.75
CA CYS A 46 -2.46 18.92 32.81
C CYS A 46 -3.69 18.95 31.88
N LEU A 47 -4.89 18.98 32.45
CA LEU A 47 -6.12 19.34 31.74
C LEU A 47 -7.05 20.12 32.66
N GLU A 48 -6.72 21.38 32.93
CA GLU A 48 -7.68 22.39 33.39
C GLU A 48 -7.08 23.79 33.23
N SER A 49 -7.27 24.41 32.07
CA SER A 49 -7.24 25.87 31.95
C SER A 49 -7.99 26.33 30.70
N GLU A 50 -9.11 27.00 30.92
CA GLU A 50 -10.00 27.57 29.90
C GLU A 50 -9.33 28.72 29.13
N MET A 51 -9.60 28.79 27.82
CA MET A 51 -9.17 29.87 26.93
C MET A 51 -10.26 30.94 26.79
N PRO A 52 -9.94 32.26 26.89
CA PRO A 52 -10.93 33.32 26.76
C PRO A 52 -11.24 33.69 25.30
N ILE A 53 -12.51 34.01 25.07
CA ILE A 53 -13.11 34.47 23.81
C ILE A 53 -12.80 35.96 23.60
N MET A 54 -12.26 36.33 22.44
CA MET A 54 -12.03 37.73 22.06
C MET A 54 -13.09 38.21 21.06
N GLU A 55 -13.97 39.08 21.53
CA GLU A 55 -15.06 39.74 20.77
C GLU A 55 -14.50 40.99 20.04
N LYS A 56 -14.59 41.03 18.71
CA LYS A 56 -14.22 42.20 17.88
C LYS A 56 -15.49 42.98 17.54
N ARG A 57 -15.68 44.15 18.16
CA ARG A 57 -16.72 45.12 17.78
C ARG A 57 -16.19 46.11 16.74
N LEU A 58 -17.05 46.37 15.75
CA LEU A 58 -16.90 47.34 14.66
C LEU A 58 -17.14 48.76 15.18
N ASP A 59 -16.23 49.68 14.86
CA ASP A 59 -16.48 51.13 14.96
C ASP A 59 -16.92 51.66 13.59
N ASN A 60 -18.12 52.24 13.55
CA ASN A 60 -18.65 53.02 12.42
C ASN A 60 -18.45 54.51 12.74
N GLU A 61 -17.49 55.17 12.09
CA GLU A 61 -17.41 56.64 12.08
C GLU A 61 -17.99 57.17 10.76
N THR A 62 -19.04 57.98 10.88
CA THR A 62 -19.64 58.76 9.78
C THR A 62 -19.42 60.24 10.12
N GLU A 63 -18.54 60.92 9.39
CA GLU A 63 -18.37 62.37 9.48
C GLU A 63 -19.00 63.06 8.26
N GLU A 64 -20.05 63.86 8.49
CA GLU A 64 -20.47 64.96 7.63
C GLU A 64 -20.17 66.29 8.34
N PRO A 65 -19.55 67.29 7.68
CA PRO A 65 -19.53 68.65 8.20
C PRO A 65 -20.63 69.49 7.56
N SER A 66 -21.54 69.98 8.39
CA SER A 66 -22.45 71.08 8.06
C SER A 66 -21.79 72.42 8.41
N HIS A 67 -21.79 73.38 7.48
CA HIS A 67 -21.53 74.78 7.79
C HIS A 67 -22.61 75.68 7.21
N VAL A 68 -23.13 76.49 8.12
CA VAL A 68 -24.09 77.60 8.03
C VAL A 68 -23.63 78.70 7.07
N THR A 69 -24.56 79.35 6.34
CA THR A 69 -24.67 80.83 6.25
C THR A 69 -26.03 81.24 5.66
N VAL A 70 -26.72 82.11 6.39
CA VAL A 70 -27.98 82.80 6.04
C VAL A 70 -27.67 84.01 5.14
N GLY A 71 -28.51 84.25 4.13
CA GLY A 71 -28.52 85.50 3.37
C GLY A 71 -29.68 85.54 2.37
N ARG A 72 -30.75 86.26 2.72
CA ARG A 72 -31.94 86.49 1.88
C ARG A 72 -31.86 87.87 1.24
N SER A 73 -32.07 87.97 -0.08
CA SER A 73 -32.60 89.16 -0.77
C SER A 73 -33.03 88.87 -2.21
N ASN A 74 -34.31 88.50 -2.37
CA ASN A 74 -35.34 88.96 -3.31
C ASN A 74 -35.03 89.66 -4.68
N ILE A 75 -35.83 89.20 -5.68
CA ILE A 75 -36.48 89.81 -6.87
C ILE A 75 -35.88 89.67 -8.29
N TYR A 76 -36.75 89.13 -9.16
CA TYR A 76 -36.82 89.04 -10.63
C TYR A 76 -36.09 87.87 -11.34
N GLU A 77 -36.89 87.06 -12.04
CA GLU A 77 -36.62 85.82 -12.77
C GLU A 77 -35.33 85.86 -13.63
N PRO A 78 -34.50 84.80 -13.59
CA PRO A 78 -34.69 83.71 -14.54
C PRO A 78 -34.43 82.35 -13.86
N GLU A 79 -35.28 81.96 -12.91
CA GLU A 79 -35.06 80.72 -12.14
C GLU A 79 -35.11 79.47 -13.03
N THR A 80 -35.86 79.51 -14.12
CA THR A 80 -35.92 78.45 -15.13
C THR A 80 -34.63 78.34 -15.96
N SER A 81 -34.02 79.45 -16.42
CA SER A 81 -32.77 79.38 -17.20
C SER A 81 -31.57 78.92 -16.36
N LYS A 82 -31.42 79.40 -15.12
CA LYS A 82 -30.34 78.94 -14.23
C LYS A 82 -30.46 77.46 -13.88
N ARG A 83 -31.69 76.93 -13.81
CA ARG A 83 -31.97 75.51 -13.54
C ARG A 83 -31.71 74.65 -14.77
N ILE A 84 -32.04 75.14 -15.97
CA ILE A 84 -31.74 74.49 -17.26
C ILE A 84 -30.21 74.43 -17.48
N ASP A 85 -29.49 75.51 -17.22
CA ASP A 85 -28.01 75.52 -17.33
C ASP A 85 -27.36 74.54 -16.35
N LYS A 86 -27.86 74.47 -15.11
CA LYS A 86 -27.39 73.50 -14.11
C LYS A 86 -27.65 72.04 -14.56
N LEU A 87 -28.81 71.76 -15.15
CA LEU A 87 -29.14 70.45 -15.72
C LEU A 87 -28.28 70.11 -16.93
N TYR A 88 -28.01 71.07 -17.82
CA TYR A 88 -27.14 70.90 -18.98
C TYR A 88 -25.69 70.61 -18.56
N ILE A 89 -25.16 71.35 -17.58
CA ILE A 89 -23.83 71.11 -17.01
C ILE A 89 -23.76 69.72 -16.34
N GLN A 90 -24.78 69.35 -15.57
CA GLN A 90 -24.85 68.03 -14.93
C GLN A 90 -24.93 66.89 -15.95
N MET A 91 -25.72 67.06 -17.01
CA MET A 91 -25.84 66.11 -18.12
C MET A 91 -24.49 65.93 -18.83
N ASN A 92 -23.82 67.02 -19.17
CA ASN A 92 -22.50 66.98 -19.81
C ASN A 92 -21.44 66.30 -18.92
N ARG A 93 -21.50 66.52 -17.59
CA ARG A 93 -20.62 65.84 -16.63
C ARG A 93 -20.86 64.34 -16.60
N ARG A 94 -22.12 63.90 -16.56
CA ARG A 94 -22.48 62.46 -16.63
C ARG A 94 -22.04 61.83 -17.95
N LEU A 95 -22.18 62.55 -19.07
CA LEU A 95 -21.74 62.09 -20.38
C LEU A 95 -20.22 61.90 -20.44
N ALA A 96 -19.47 62.85 -19.86
CA ALA A 96 -18.00 62.76 -19.75
C ALA A 96 -17.57 61.57 -18.87
N GLN A 97 -18.20 61.38 -17.72
CA GLN A 97 -17.95 60.23 -16.83
C GLN A 97 -18.28 58.90 -17.51
N ASN A 98 -19.38 58.83 -18.26
CA ASN A 98 -19.74 57.62 -19.01
C ASN A 98 -18.71 57.30 -20.11
N ARG A 99 -18.23 58.32 -20.83
CA ARG A 99 -17.14 58.18 -21.82
C ARG A 99 -15.86 57.65 -21.18
N GLU A 100 -15.51 58.16 -19.99
CA GLU A 100 -14.32 57.73 -19.27
C GLU A 100 -14.46 56.30 -18.69
N ALA A 101 -15.62 55.98 -18.12
CA ALA A 101 -15.95 54.64 -17.65
C ALA A 101 -15.93 53.61 -18.79
N ALA A 102 -16.46 53.96 -19.97
CA ALA A 102 -16.41 53.12 -21.16
C ALA A 102 -14.96 52.88 -21.64
N ARG A 103 -14.09 53.90 -21.62
CA ARG A 103 -12.66 53.74 -21.92
C ARG A 103 -11.97 52.81 -20.92
N LYS A 104 -12.17 53.03 -19.62
CA LYS A 104 -11.61 52.17 -18.55
C LYS A 104 -12.10 50.72 -18.65
N SER A 105 -13.38 50.52 -18.96
CA SER A 105 -13.97 49.19 -19.21
C SER A 105 -13.32 48.50 -20.41
N ARG A 106 -13.20 49.20 -21.55
CA ARG A 106 -12.52 48.67 -22.74
C ARG A 106 -11.07 48.29 -22.46
N LEU A 107 -10.33 49.10 -21.70
CA LEU A 107 -8.94 48.83 -21.36
C LEU A 107 -8.81 47.59 -20.48
N ARG A 108 -9.67 47.44 -19.46
CA ARG A 108 -9.72 46.23 -18.61
C ARG A 108 -10.07 44.98 -19.41
N LYS A 109 -11.05 45.06 -20.31
CA LYS A 109 -11.41 43.94 -21.19
C LYS A 109 -10.26 43.56 -22.11
N LYS A 110 -9.54 44.56 -22.67
CA LYS A 110 -8.36 44.32 -23.51
C LYS A 110 -7.24 43.63 -22.74
N ALA A 111 -6.93 44.09 -21.52
CA ALA A 111 -5.93 43.45 -20.66
C ALA A 111 -6.31 42.01 -20.30
N TYR A 112 -7.59 41.76 -19.99
CA TYR A 112 -8.08 40.42 -19.70
C TYR A 112 -7.98 39.46 -20.90
N VAL A 113 -8.34 39.93 -22.11
CA VAL A 113 -8.19 39.15 -23.34
C VAL A 113 -6.72 38.82 -23.60
N GLN A 114 -5.81 39.79 -23.41
CA GLN A 114 -4.38 39.56 -23.57
C GLN A 114 -3.84 38.53 -22.55
N GLN A 115 -4.34 38.56 -21.30
CA GLN A 115 -4.01 37.55 -20.30
C GLN A 115 -4.52 36.16 -20.69
N LEU A 116 -5.72 36.06 -21.26
CA LEU A 116 -6.26 34.80 -21.78
C LEU A 116 -5.44 34.24 -22.95
N GLU A 117 -5.00 35.09 -23.88
CA GLU A 117 -4.13 34.69 -25.00
C GLU A 117 -2.77 34.17 -24.49
N ASN A 118 -2.20 34.84 -23.50
CA ASN A 118 -0.95 34.39 -22.87
C ASN A 118 -1.13 33.06 -22.11
N SER A 119 -2.23 32.93 -21.36
CA SER A 119 -2.58 31.68 -20.68
C SER A 119 -2.74 30.52 -21.67
N LYS A 120 -3.42 30.76 -22.81
CA LYS A 120 -3.60 29.76 -23.88
C LYS A 120 -2.27 29.29 -24.46
N LEU A 121 -1.33 30.20 -24.72
CA LEU A 121 0.02 29.84 -25.21
C LEU A 121 0.79 28.99 -24.19
N LYS A 122 0.72 29.35 -22.90
CA LYS A 122 1.35 28.57 -21.83
C LYS A 122 0.75 27.17 -21.70
N LEU A 123 -0.57 27.06 -21.86
CA LEU A 123 -1.27 25.77 -21.82
C LEU A 123 -0.83 24.88 -22.98
N LEU A 124 -0.73 25.44 -24.20
CA LEU A 124 -0.23 24.73 -25.37
C LEU A 124 1.23 24.25 -25.18
N GLN A 125 2.08 25.07 -24.56
CA GLN A 125 3.46 24.69 -24.23
C GLN A 125 3.49 23.53 -23.24
N LEU A 126 2.68 23.59 -22.18
CA LEU A 126 2.59 22.53 -21.17
C LEU A 126 2.05 21.23 -21.78
N GLU A 127 1.04 21.29 -22.67
CA GLU A 127 0.56 20.11 -23.40
C GLU A 127 1.67 19.49 -24.25
N GLN A 128 2.48 20.30 -24.93
CA GLN A 128 3.60 19.79 -25.73
C GLN A 128 4.72 19.19 -24.86
N GLU A 129 5.01 19.78 -23.70
CA GLU A 129 5.97 19.24 -22.73
C GLU A 129 5.46 17.92 -22.12
N LEU A 130 4.16 17.82 -21.82
CA LEU A 130 3.53 16.61 -21.30
C LEU A 130 3.56 15.48 -22.34
N GLU A 131 3.23 15.77 -23.60
CA GLU A 131 3.30 14.80 -24.69
C GLU A 131 4.74 14.31 -24.93
N ARG A 132 5.72 15.23 -24.83
CA ARG A 132 7.14 14.87 -24.91
C ARG A 132 7.59 13.99 -23.74
N ALA A 133 7.14 14.29 -22.51
CA ALA A 133 7.42 13.47 -21.33
C ALA A 133 6.78 12.07 -21.45
N ARG A 134 5.55 12.00 -22.00
CA ARG A 134 4.87 10.73 -22.27
C ARG A 134 5.60 9.89 -23.31
N GLN A 135 6.11 10.51 -24.38
CA GLN A 135 6.91 9.82 -25.40
C GLN A 135 8.28 9.38 -24.88
N GLN A 136 8.90 10.16 -23.99
CA GLN A 136 10.13 9.74 -23.30
C GLN A 136 9.87 8.57 -22.33
N GLY A 137 8.69 8.51 -21.70
CA GLY A 137 8.25 7.35 -20.90
C GLY A 137 7.95 6.09 -21.73
N LEU A 138 7.51 6.25 -22.99
CA LEU A 138 7.16 5.14 -23.87
C LEU A 138 8.38 4.38 -24.43
N TYR A 139 9.56 5.04 -24.52
CA TYR A 139 10.78 4.41 -25.03
C TYR A 139 11.55 3.59 -23.97
N VAL A 140 11.16 3.65 -22.70
CA VAL A 140 11.80 2.92 -21.58
C VAL A 140 10.91 1.80 -21.01
N GLY A 141 9.64 1.71 -21.42
CA GLY A 141 8.71 0.70 -20.90
C GLY A 141 7.81 0.12 -21.97
N GLY A 142 8.34 -0.83 -22.76
CA GLY A 142 7.54 -1.70 -23.61
C GLY A 142 6.90 -2.81 -22.80
N GLY A 143 5.73 -2.56 -22.21
CA GLY A 143 4.94 -3.55 -21.49
C GLY A 143 3.76 -2.91 -20.80
N GLY A 144 2.58 -2.99 -21.43
CA GLY A 144 1.39 -2.30 -20.96
C GLY A 144 0.90 -2.84 -19.61
N LEU A 145 0.78 -1.96 -18.62
CA LEU A 145 -0.09 -2.12 -17.47
C LEU A 145 -0.61 -0.75 -17.02
N ASP A 146 -1.91 -0.57 -17.19
CA ASP A 146 -2.70 0.47 -16.54
C ASP A 146 -2.74 0.21 -15.02
N ALA A 147 -2.19 1.15 -14.23
CA ALA A 147 -2.71 1.54 -12.92
C ALA A 147 -1.89 2.71 -12.33
N SER A 148 -2.49 3.90 -12.33
CA SER A 148 -2.27 4.97 -11.33
C SER A 148 -0.83 5.26 -10.89
N GLN A 149 -0.06 5.95 -11.73
CA GLN A 149 1.21 6.55 -11.34
C GLN A 149 0.96 7.91 -10.66
N ILE A 150 0.66 7.91 -9.37
CA ILE A 150 0.75 9.10 -8.52
C ILE A 150 2.16 9.15 -7.95
N GLY A 151 3.00 9.99 -8.58
CA GLY A 151 4.02 10.82 -7.93
C GLY A 151 4.99 10.18 -6.94
N CYS A 152 5.95 9.40 -7.44
CA CYS A 152 7.35 9.41 -6.99
C CYS A 152 8.21 8.56 -7.94
N SER A 153 8.46 9.04 -9.16
CA SER A 153 9.50 8.47 -10.01
C SER A 153 10.80 9.26 -9.76
N GLY A 154 11.43 8.94 -8.64
CA GLY A 154 12.84 9.25 -8.40
C GLY A 154 13.55 7.91 -8.37
N THR A 155 14.29 7.58 -9.44
CA THR A 155 14.94 6.28 -9.68
C THR A 155 14.00 5.08 -9.56
N ALA A 156 13.62 4.46 -10.69
CA ALA A 156 13.16 3.07 -10.61
C ALA A 156 14.23 2.31 -9.81
N ASN A 157 13.92 1.89 -8.59
CA ASN A 157 14.85 1.15 -7.76
C ASN A 157 15.26 -0.06 -8.61
N SER A 158 16.48 -0.06 -9.13
CA SER A 158 16.94 -1.07 -10.10
C SER A 158 16.69 -2.47 -9.56
N GLU A 159 16.80 -2.63 -8.25
CA GLU A 159 16.55 -3.87 -7.51
C GLU A 159 15.08 -4.28 -7.47
N ILE A 160 14.13 -3.34 -7.39
CA ILE A 160 12.69 -3.63 -7.45
C ILE A 160 12.29 -4.04 -8.87
N ALA A 161 12.83 -3.39 -9.90
CA ALA A 161 12.62 -3.82 -11.28
C ALA A 161 13.23 -5.21 -11.55
N THR A 162 14.40 -5.52 -10.97
CA THR A 162 14.97 -6.88 -11.01
C THR A 162 14.05 -7.89 -10.32
N PHE A 163 13.52 -7.56 -9.13
CA PHE A 163 12.57 -8.42 -8.44
C PHE A 163 11.30 -8.69 -9.24
N GLU A 164 10.71 -7.67 -9.88
CA GLU A 164 9.53 -7.83 -10.74
C GLU A 164 9.81 -8.77 -11.92
N MET A 165 10.98 -8.63 -12.56
CA MET A 165 11.41 -9.50 -13.66
C MET A 165 11.60 -10.95 -13.17
N GLU A 166 12.34 -11.16 -12.08
CA GLU A 166 12.58 -12.48 -11.51
C GLU A 166 11.28 -13.14 -11.02
N TYR A 167 10.36 -12.36 -10.44
CA TYR A 167 9.05 -12.86 -10.08
C TYR A 167 8.23 -13.28 -11.31
N GLY A 168 8.29 -12.51 -12.41
CA GLY A 168 7.67 -12.90 -13.67
C GLY A 168 8.15 -14.27 -14.17
N HIS A 169 9.46 -14.49 -14.18
CA HIS A 169 10.04 -15.79 -14.53
C HIS A 169 9.68 -16.90 -13.53
N TRP A 170 9.65 -16.58 -12.24
CA TRP A 170 9.21 -17.53 -11.21
C TRP A 170 7.77 -18.00 -11.46
N VAL A 171 6.90 -17.09 -11.90
CA VAL A 171 5.50 -17.39 -12.22
C VAL A 171 5.38 -18.29 -13.46
N GLU A 172 6.16 -18.02 -14.50
CA GLU A 172 6.22 -18.87 -15.71
C GLU A 172 6.69 -20.29 -15.37
N GLU A 173 7.74 -20.40 -14.57
CA GLU A 173 8.28 -21.68 -14.12
C GLU A 173 7.29 -22.42 -13.19
N GLN A 174 6.56 -21.70 -12.33
CA GLN A 174 5.50 -22.31 -11.51
C GLN A 174 4.39 -22.90 -12.38
N ASP A 175 3.98 -22.21 -13.45
CA ASP A 175 2.98 -22.75 -14.39
C ASP A 175 3.50 -24.01 -15.10
N ARG A 176 4.77 -24.02 -15.51
CA ARG A 176 5.44 -25.17 -16.10
C ARG A 176 5.49 -26.37 -15.14
N GLN A 177 5.94 -26.17 -13.90
CA GLN A 177 6.00 -27.23 -12.89
C GLN A 177 4.61 -27.77 -12.51
N THR A 178 3.59 -26.91 -12.52
CA THR A 178 2.19 -27.32 -12.32
C THR A 178 1.73 -28.28 -13.44
N ASP A 179 2.07 -27.97 -14.70
CA ASP A 179 1.75 -28.83 -15.84
C ASP A 179 2.56 -30.15 -15.83
N ASP A 180 3.82 -30.12 -15.37
CA ASP A 180 4.65 -31.31 -15.16
C ASP A 180 4.07 -32.24 -14.09
N LEU A 181 3.70 -31.69 -12.92
CA LEU A 181 3.05 -32.46 -11.83
C LEU A 181 1.75 -33.10 -12.32
N LYS A 182 0.95 -32.37 -13.08
CA LYS A 182 -0.29 -32.88 -13.66
C LYS A 182 -0.01 -34.05 -14.63
N SER A 183 0.99 -33.91 -15.48
CA SER A 183 1.40 -34.95 -16.43
C SER A 183 1.96 -36.19 -15.72
N ALA A 184 2.77 -35.98 -14.68
CA ALA A 184 3.34 -37.03 -13.83
C ALA A 184 2.27 -37.84 -13.09
N LEU A 185 1.26 -37.15 -12.51
CA LEU A 185 0.13 -37.79 -11.83
C LEU A 185 -0.74 -38.60 -12.80
N ASN A 186 -0.93 -38.12 -14.03
CA ASN A 186 -1.69 -38.84 -15.06
C ASN A 186 -0.94 -40.04 -15.64
N SER A 187 0.40 -39.97 -15.72
CA SER A 187 1.24 -40.99 -16.36
C SER A 187 1.78 -42.03 -15.37
N GLN A 188 1.45 -41.90 -14.08
CA GLN A 188 1.86 -42.79 -12.98
C GLN A 188 3.36 -43.13 -13.01
N ILE A 189 4.18 -42.07 -13.01
CA ILE A 189 5.65 -42.17 -12.98
C ILE A 189 6.18 -42.86 -11.71
N GLY A 190 7.45 -43.26 -11.71
CA GLY A 190 8.05 -43.94 -10.56
C GLY A 190 8.09 -43.06 -9.31
N GLU A 191 8.03 -43.66 -8.11
CA GLU A 191 8.03 -42.92 -6.84
C GLU A 191 9.26 -42.01 -6.68
N ILE A 192 10.41 -42.44 -7.18
CA ILE A 192 11.67 -41.67 -7.14
C ILE A 192 11.55 -40.41 -8.01
N GLU A 193 11.01 -40.55 -9.23
CA GLU A 193 10.81 -39.42 -10.15
C GLU A 193 9.77 -38.45 -9.58
N MET A 194 8.68 -38.96 -8.99
CA MET A 194 7.69 -38.12 -8.32
C MET A 194 8.29 -37.37 -7.13
N ARG A 195 9.16 -38.00 -6.34
CA ARG A 195 9.84 -37.37 -5.22
C ARG A 195 10.73 -36.22 -5.68
N ILE A 196 11.46 -36.40 -6.78
CA ILE A 196 12.29 -35.35 -7.38
C ILE A 196 11.43 -34.16 -7.82
N LEU A 197 10.27 -34.41 -8.44
CA LEU A 197 9.35 -33.34 -8.84
C LEU A 197 8.78 -32.58 -7.62
N VAL A 198 8.35 -33.31 -6.58
CA VAL A 198 7.83 -32.71 -5.34
C VAL A 198 8.89 -31.85 -4.66
N GLU A 199 10.12 -32.34 -4.55
CA GLU A 199 11.24 -31.59 -3.97
C GLU A 199 11.59 -30.35 -4.82
N GLY A 200 11.61 -30.50 -6.15
CA GLY A 200 11.80 -29.38 -7.08
C GLY A 200 10.75 -28.28 -6.91
N CYS A 201 9.48 -28.67 -6.77
CA CYS A 201 8.38 -27.74 -6.54
C CYS A 201 8.49 -27.04 -5.18
N LEU A 202 8.84 -27.76 -4.11
CA LEU A 202 9.06 -27.15 -2.79
C LEU A 202 10.20 -26.12 -2.83
N ASN A 203 11.33 -26.49 -3.44
CA ASN A 203 12.48 -25.61 -3.61
C ASN A 203 12.12 -24.37 -4.44
N HIS A 204 11.26 -24.51 -5.45
CA HIS A 204 10.76 -23.37 -6.24
C HIS A 204 10.04 -22.33 -5.35
N TYR A 205 9.18 -22.76 -4.42
CA TYR A 205 8.57 -21.85 -3.44
C TYR A 205 9.60 -21.25 -2.48
N PHE A 206 10.62 -22.01 -2.08
CA PHE A 206 11.68 -21.50 -1.18
C PHE A 206 12.53 -20.41 -1.86
N ASP A 207 12.78 -20.55 -3.16
CA ASP A 207 13.45 -19.53 -3.94
C ASP A 207 12.62 -18.23 -4.04
N LEU A 208 11.28 -18.32 -4.12
CA LEU A 208 10.42 -17.15 -4.01
C LEU A 208 10.59 -16.45 -2.66
N PHE A 209 10.64 -17.19 -1.56
CA PHE A 209 10.80 -16.59 -0.23
C PHE A 209 12.18 -15.91 -0.07
N ARG A 210 13.24 -16.47 -0.66
CA ARG A 210 14.55 -15.82 -0.72
C ARG A 210 14.52 -14.55 -1.57
N LEU A 211 13.89 -14.60 -2.74
CA LEU A 211 13.73 -13.45 -3.63
C LEU A 211 12.97 -12.31 -2.92
N LYS A 212 11.89 -12.65 -2.21
CA LYS A 212 11.13 -11.71 -1.38
C LYS A 212 11.94 -11.12 -0.24
N ALA A 213 12.78 -11.91 0.43
CA ALA A 213 13.65 -11.40 1.49
C ALA A 213 14.60 -10.32 0.97
N THR A 214 15.18 -10.52 -0.22
CA THR A 214 16.01 -9.49 -0.89
C THR A 214 15.19 -8.23 -1.16
N ALA A 215 14.03 -8.36 -1.80
CA ALA A 215 13.16 -7.22 -2.10
C ALA A 215 12.64 -6.49 -0.84
N ALA A 216 12.41 -7.20 0.27
CA ALA A 216 12.03 -6.61 1.54
C ALA A 216 13.13 -5.70 2.11
N ASN A 217 14.41 -6.08 1.95
CA ASN A 217 15.53 -5.24 2.38
C ASN A 217 15.68 -3.97 1.53
N THR A 218 15.30 -4.02 0.26
CA THR A 218 15.28 -2.86 -0.64
C THR A 218 14.08 -1.94 -0.35
N ASP A 219 12.87 -2.50 -0.34
CA ASP A 219 11.63 -1.77 -0.13
C ASP A 219 10.54 -2.70 0.45
N VAL A 220 10.49 -2.75 1.78
CA VAL A 220 9.48 -3.54 2.50
C VAL A 220 8.06 -3.04 2.27
N LEU A 221 7.88 -1.73 2.04
CA LEU A 221 6.56 -1.15 1.82
C LEU A 221 5.99 -1.58 0.46
N TYR A 222 6.83 -1.57 -0.58
CA TYR A 222 6.50 -2.13 -1.88
C TYR A 222 6.07 -3.60 -1.74
N LEU A 223 6.87 -4.44 -1.07
CA LEU A 223 6.56 -5.86 -0.93
C LEU A 223 5.26 -6.10 -0.14
N MET A 224 5.04 -5.37 0.95
CA MET A 224 3.85 -5.46 1.79
C MET A 224 2.59 -4.95 1.10
N SER A 225 2.71 -3.95 0.22
CA SER A 225 1.57 -3.44 -0.56
C SER A 225 1.01 -4.48 -1.54
N GLY A 226 1.82 -5.49 -1.89
CA GLY A 226 1.43 -6.54 -2.82
C GLY A 226 1.35 -6.08 -4.28
N THR A 227 1.89 -4.89 -4.62
CA THR A 227 1.93 -4.35 -6.00
C THR A 227 2.55 -5.30 -7.03
N TRP A 228 3.47 -6.15 -6.58
CA TRP A 228 4.09 -7.19 -7.40
C TRP A 228 3.16 -8.36 -7.77
N LYS A 229 1.99 -8.49 -7.14
CA LYS A 229 0.98 -9.54 -7.39
C LYS A 229 -0.17 -9.03 -8.23
N ALA A 230 -0.95 -9.93 -8.82
CA ALA A 230 -2.19 -9.57 -9.51
C ALA A 230 -3.26 -9.09 -8.50
N SER A 231 -4.14 -8.18 -8.93
CA SER A 231 -5.13 -7.52 -8.04
C SER A 231 -6.00 -8.52 -7.27
N ALA A 232 -6.43 -9.61 -7.90
CA ALA A 232 -7.22 -10.66 -7.24
C ALA A 232 -6.43 -11.39 -6.13
N GLU A 233 -5.13 -11.62 -6.33
CA GLU A 233 -4.28 -12.25 -5.33
C GLU A 233 -4.04 -11.34 -4.12
N ARG A 234 -3.99 -10.02 -4.34
CA ARG A 234 -3.78 -9.02 -3.27
C ARG A 234 -4.85 -9.05 -2.20
N PHE A 235 -6.08 -9.45 -2.54
CA PHE A 235 -7.16 -9.57 -1.56
C PHE A 235 -6.89 -10.61 -0.47
N PHE A 236 -6.05 -11.60 -0.75
CA PHE A 236 -5.72 -12.70 0.17
C PHE A 236 -4.31 -12.56 0.77
N LEU A 237 -3.67 -11.39 0.62
CA LEU A 237 -2.36 -11.14 1.21
C LEU A 237 -2.44 -11.00 2.73
N TRP A 238 -1.54 -11.68 3.42
CA TRP A 238 -1.25 -11.58 4.84
C TRP A 238 0.26 -11.45 4.99
N ILE A 239 0.76 -10.32 5.50
CA ILE A 239 2.21 -10.07 5.69
C ILE A 239 3.05 -10.51 4.47
N GLY A 240 2.84 -9.84 3.34
CA GLY A 240 3.60 -10.07 2.11
C GLY A 240 3.33 -11.38 1.36
N GLY A 241 2.37 -12.22 1.76
CA GLY A 241 2.10 -13.49 1.05
C GLY A 241 0.80 -14.16 1.47
N PHE A 242 0.60 -15.45 1.15
CA PHE A 242 -0.60 -16.18 1.59
C PHE A 242 -0.59 -16.46 3.08
N ARG A 243 -1.76 -16.66 3.70
CA ARG A 243 -1.87 -17.13 5.08
C ARG A 243 -1.80 -18.67 5.14
N PRO A 244 -0.80 -19.28 5.80
CA PRO A 244 -0.64 -20.74 5.83
C PRO A 244 -1.87 -21.54 6.28
N SER A 245 -2.55 -21.15 7.35
CA SER A 245 -3.73 -21.84 7.89
C SER A 245 -4.90 -21.86 6.89
N GLU A 246 -5.14 -20.74 6.20
CA GLU A 246 -6.15 -20.63 5.14
C GLU A 246 -5.76 -21.45 3.92
N LEU A 247 -4.46 -21.47 3.59
CA LEU A 247 -3.96 -22.29 2.50
C LEU A 247 -4.20 -23.78 2.78
N LEU A 248 -3.90 -24.26 3.98
CA LEU A 248 -4.13 -25.66 4.34
C LEU A 248 -5.61 -26.05 4.23
N LYS A 249 -6.54 -25.16 4.59
CA LYS A 249 -7.99 -25.39 4.40
C LYS A 249 -8.38 -25.55 2.94
N VAL A 250 -7.75 -24.78 2.04
CA VAL A 250 -7.98 -24.85 0.59
C VAL A 250 -7.40 -26.13 0.00
N LEU A 251 -6.22 -26.57 0.47
CA LEU A 251 -5.50 -27.72 -0.10
C LEU A 251 -5.99 -29.08 0.41
N THR A 252 -6.44 -29.17 1.66
CA THR A 252 -6.80 -30.44 2.31
C THR A 252 -7.83 -31.28 1.50
N PRO A 253 -8.90 -30.69 0.94
CA PRO A 253 -9.86 -31.44 0.12
C PRO A 253 -9.28 -32.03 -1.17
N HIS A 254 -8.10 -31.59 -1.61
CA HIS A 254 -7.46 -32.02 -2.86
C HIS A 254 -6.42 -33.13 -2.68
N VAL A 255 -6.12 -33.52 -1.44
CA VAL A 255 -5.12 -34.57 -1.11
C VAL A 255 -5.75 -35.86 -0.57
N GLU A 256 -7.06 -36.05 -0.79
CA GLU A 256 -7.78 -37.25 -0.34
C GLU A 256 -7.45 -38.49 -1.21
N PRO A 257 -7.42 -39.70 -0.61
CA PRO A 257 -7.74 -40.03 0.79
C PRO A 257 -6.56 -39.79 1.76
N LEU A 258 -6.87 -39.28 2.95
CA LEU A 258 -5.92 -39.15 4.08
C LEU A 258 -6.22 -40.22 5.14
N THR A 259 -5.18 -40.72 5.83
CA THR A 259 -5.39 -41.59 7.00
C THR A 259 -5.88 -40.77 8.20
N GLU A 260 -6.52 -41.42 9.19
CA GLU A 260 -6.95 -40.74 10.43
C GLU A 260 -5.77 -40.03 11.13
N GLN A 261 -4.58 -40.65 11.12
CA GLN A 261 -3.36 -40.03 11.65
C GLN A 261 -2.99 -38.77 10.86
N GLN A 262 -2.97 -38.84 9.52
CA GLN A 262 -2.65 -37.67 8.68
C GLN A 262 -3.66 -36.54 8.88
N VAL A 263 -4.96 -36.86 8.99
CA VAL A 263 -5.99 -35.85 9.28
C VAL A 263 -5.72 -35.16 10.61
N GLN A 264 -5.40 -35.91 11.66
CA GLN A 264 -5.06 -35.33 12.96
C GLN A 264 -3.79 -34.46 12.91
N GLU A 265 -2.76 -34.89 12.20
CA GLU A 265 -1.51 -34.15 12.03
C GLU A 265 -1.72 -32.85 11.21
N VAL A 266 -2.50 -32.88 10.14
CA VAL A 266 -2.88 -31.69 9.36
C VAL A 266 -3.70 -30.70 10.21
N CYS A 267 -4.62 -31.20 11.03
CA CYS A 267 -5.37 -30.36 11.98
C CYS A 267 -4.44 -29.67 12.99
N ASN A 268 -3.49 -30.43 13.57
CA ASN A 268 -2.50 -29.88 14.50
C ASN A 268 -1.59 -28.84 13.82
N LEU A 269 -1.14 -29.11 12.60
CA LEU A 269 -0.34 -28.17 11.79
C LEU A 269 -1.13 -26.88 11.52
N THR A 270 -2.41 -27.00 11.14
CA THR A 270 -3.30 -25.86 10.90
C THR A 270 -3.47 -25.01 12.15
N GLN A 271 -3.68 -25.64 13.31
CA GLN A 271 -3.79 -24.93 14.59
C GLN A 271 -2.50 -24.23 14.98
N SER A 272 -1.34 -24.89 14.80
CA SER A 272 -0.02 -24.29 15.04
C SER A 272 0.22 -23.07 14.15
N CYS A 273 -0.09 -23.18 12.86
CA CYS A 273 -0.01 -22.06 11.92
C CYS A 273 -0.88 -20.88 12.38
N GLN A 274 -2.13 -21.14 12.77
CA GLN A 274 -3.03 -20.10 13.25
C GLN A 274 -2.47 -19.36 14.48
N GLN A 275 -1.89 -20.08 15.45
CA GLN A 275 -1.29 -19.46 16.63
C GLN A 275 -0.11 -18.56 16.27
N ALA A 276 0.78 -19.03 15.38
CA ALA A 276 1.91 -18.24 14.92
C ALA A 276 1.45 -17.01 14.10
N GLU A 277 0.43 -17.18 13.25
CA GLU A 277 -0.17 -16.11 12.47
C GLU A 277 -0.80 -15.04 13.36
N ASP A 278 -1.52 -15.44 14.40
CA ASP A 278 -2.15 -14.52 15.35
C ASP A 278 -1.09 -13.73 16.12
N ALA A 279 -0.01 -14.38 16.55
CA ALA A 279 1.11 -13.73 17.23
C ALA A 279 1.81 -12.70 16.32
N LEU A 280 2.11 -13.07 15.07
CA LEU A 280 2.71 -12.16 14.08
C LEU A 280 1.79 -10.99 13.75
N SER A 281 0.48 -11.26 13.57
CA SER A 281 -0.50 -10.21 13.28
C SER A 281 -0.64 -9.22 14.43
N GLN A 282 -0.70 -9.71 15.68
CA GLN A 282 -0.74 -8.84 16.87
C GLN A 282 0.54 -8.01 17.01
N GLY A 283 1.72 -8.60 16.76
CA GLY A 283 2.98 -7.88 16.76
C GLY A 283 3.01 -6.76 15.72
N LEU A 284 2.53 -7.04 14.50
CA LEU A 284 2.47 -6.05 13.43
C LEU A 284 1.51 -4.89 13.75
N VAL A 285 0.35 -5.18 14.36
CA VAL A 285 -0.58 -4.14 14.83
C VAL A 285 0.08 -3.23 15.87
N LYS A 286 0.81 -3.79 16.84
CA LYS A 286 1.56 -2.99 17.82
C LYS A 286 2.64 -2.14 17.15
N LEU A 287 3.36 -2.69 16.17
CA LEU A 287 4.36 -1.93 15.42
C LEU A 287 3.73 -0.76 14.66
N HIS A 288 2.59 -0.96 14.00
CA HIS A 288 1.86 0.11 13.34
C HIS A 288 1.44 1.22 14.30
N GLN A 289 0.98 0.86 15.51
CA GLN A 289 0.64 1.84 16.55
C GLN A 289 1.87 2.66 16.98
N ILE A 290 3.00 2.00 17.24
CA ILE A 290 4.27 2.65 17.62
C ILE A 290 4.77 3.57 16.49
N LEU A 291 4.61 3.17 15.23
CA LEU A 291 4.96 3.99 14.07
C LEU A 291 4.04 5.21 13.95
N ALA A 292 2.73 5.04 14.11
CA ALA A 292 1.77 6.13 14.06
C ALA A 292 2.04 7.18 15.15
N GLU A 293 2.31 6.75 16.38
CA GLU A 293 2.68 7.63 17.50
C GLU A 293 4.00 8.36 17.24
N ALA A 294 5.01 7.66 16.71
CA ALA A 294 6.31 8.26 16.40
C ALA A 294 6.20 9.38 15.34
N VAL A 295 5.38 9.14 14.30
CA VAL A 295 5.09 10.13 13.24
C VAL A 295 4.31 11.31 13.82
N ALA A 296 3.26 11.06 14.61
CA ALA A 296 2.44 12.11 15.21
C ALA A 296 3.22 13.01 16.18
N ALA A 297 4.12 12.43 16.99
CA ALA A 297 4.97 13.17 17.91
C ALA A 297 5.97 14.10 17.20
N GLY A 298 6.38 13.78 15.96
CA GLY A 298 7.35 14.58 15.19
C GLY A 298 6.78 15.87 14.60
N THR A 299 5.46 16.05 14.68
CA THR A 299 4.76 17.23 14.17
C THR A 299 4.65 18.38 15.18
N LEU A 300 5.04 18.19 16.46
CA LEU A 300 4.64 19.09 17.55
C LEU A 300 5.76 19.93 18.21
N GLY A 301 7.02 19.84 17.77
CA GLY A 301 8.14 20.53 18.44
C GLY A 301 9.18 21.12 17.49
N ASP A 302 9.61 22.35 17.79
CA ASP A 302 10.57 23.18 17.06
C ASP A 302 11.66 22.41 16.27
N GLY A 303 11.58 22.48 14.94
CA GLY A 303 12.71 22.51 14.02
C GLY A 303 13.59 21.25 13.83
N ILE A 304 13.44 20.18 14.61
CA ILE A 304 14.35 19.03 14.56
C ILE A 304 13.60 17.76 14.08
N ILE A 305 13.15 17.80 12.82
CA ILE A 305 12.41 16.71 12.15
C ILE A 305 13.32 15.49 11.84
N LEU A 306 14.63 15.72 11.66
CA LEU A 306 15.55 14.72 11.07
C LEU A 306 15.93 13.54 12.01
N PRO A 307 16.24 13.73 13.30
CA PRO A 307 16.56 12.62 14.22
C PRO A 307 15.34 11.72 14.51
N GLN A 308 14.13 12.29 14.57
CA GLN A 308 12.90 11.55 14.82
C GLN A 308 12.46 10.72 13.60
N MET A 309 12.68 11.24 12.39
CA MET A 309 12.51 10.45 11.16
C MET A 309 13.49 9.28 11.09
N THR A 310 14.74 9.46 11.55
CA THR A 310 15.74 8.38 11.58
C THR A 310 15.30 7.23 12.50
N ALA A 311 14.83 7.55 13.71
CA ALA A 311 14.26 6.54 14.63
C ALA A 311 12.98 5.86 14.08
N THR A 312 12.23 6.55 13.21
CA THR A 312 11.05 5.99 12.52
C THR A 312 11.46 5.03 11.40
N ILE A 313 12.55 5.33 10.69
CA ILE A 313 13.13 4.43 9.67
C ILE A 313 13.66 3.15 10.33
N GLU A 314 14.36 3.23 11.46
CA GLU A 314 14.81 2.05 12.21
C GLU A 314 13.63 1.16 12.65
N LYS A 315 12.49 1.76 13.00
CA LYS A 315 11.25 1.02 13.28
C LYS A 315 10.63 0.41 12.01
N LEU A 316 10.83 1.03 10.85
CA LEU A 316 10.38 0.49 9.57
C LEU A 316 11.17 -0.76 9.17
N GLU A 317 12.46 -0.85 9.52
CA GLU A 317 13.26 -2.07 9.35
C GLU A 317 12.68 -3.27 10.11
N ALA A 318 11.92 -3.04 11.19
CA ALA A 318 11.23 -4.12 11.89
C ALA A 318 10.18 -4.81 10.99
N LEU A 319 9.60 -4.12 10.00
CA LEU A 319 8.69 -4.73 9.02
C LEU A 319 9.38 -5.82 8.20
N VAL A 320 10.67 -5.66 7.88
CA VAL A 320 11.46 -6.66 7.14
C VAL A 320 11.49 -7.97 7.93
N ARG A 321 11.64 -7.88 9.26
CA ARG A 321 11.61 -9.05 10.14
C ARG A 321 10.25 -9.74 10.14
N PHE A 322 9.15 -8.99 10.14
CA PHE A 322 7.80 -9.58 10.05
C PHE A 322 7.57 -10.31 8.72
N VAL A 323 7.99 -9.73 7.60
CA VAL A 323 7.91 -10.39 6.29
C VAL A 323 8.72 -11.69 6.30
N ASN A 324 9.96 -11.64 6.75
CA ASN A 324 10.84 -12.82 6.78
C ASN A 324 10.31 -13.91 7.72
N GLN A 325 9.76 -13.54 8.88
CA GLN A 325 9.13 -14.51 9.79
C GLN A 325 7.86 -15.12 9.20
N ALA A 326 7.04 -14.33 8.49
CA ALA A 326 5.86 -14.84 7.82
C ALA A 326 6.23 -15.80 6.67
N ASP A 327 7.27 -15.49 5.89
CA ASP A 327 7.77 -16.39 4.84
C ASP A 327 8.44 -17.64 5.41
N HIS A 328 9.16 -17.53 6.52
CA HIS A 328 9.68 -18.70 7.23
C HIS A 328 8.55 -19.62 7.70
N LEU A 329 7.46 -19.06 8.26
CA LEU A 329 6.28 -19.84 8.62
C LEU A 329 5.68 -20.56 7.39
N ARG A 330 5.57 -19.89 6.24
CA ARG A 330 5.09 -20.51 4.99
C ARG A 330 5.98 -21.67 4.55
N GLN A 331 7.29 -21.46 4.54
CA GLN A 331 8.26 -22.48 4.20
C GLN A 331 8.12 -23.71 5.11
N GLU A 332 8.06 -23.48 6.41
CA GLU A 332 7.92 -24.54 7.40
C GLU A 332 6.59 -25.28 7.24
N THR A 333 5.48 -24.56 7.01
CA THR A 333 4.18 -25.20 6.75
C THR A 333 4.21 -26.11 5.53
N LEU A 334 4.82 -25.66 4.42
CA LEU A 334 4.92 -26.50 3.20
C LEU A 334 5.77 -27.74 3.44
N LEU A 335 6.89 -27.59 4.16
CA LEU A 335 7.78 -28.69 4.50
C LEU A 335 7.06 -29.72 5.41
N GLN A 336 6.44 -29.25 6.50
CA GLN A 336 5.70 -30.10 7.44
C GLN A 336 4.53 -30.82 6.77
N MET A 337 3.77 -30.11 5.92
CA MET A 337 2.71 -30.73 5.13
C MET A 337 3.27 -31.86 4.26
N SER A 338 4.40 -31.64 3.57
CA SER A 338 5.03 -32.67 2.74
C SER A 338 5.56 -33.88 3.53
N CYS A 339 5.88 -33.69 4.82
CA CYS A 339 6.33 -34.73 5.75
C CYS A 339 5.16 -35.56 6.31
N ILE A 340 4.00 -34.95 6.52
CA ILE A 340 2.76 -35.63 6.92
C ILE A 340 2.21 -36.47 5.75
N LEU A 341 2.31 -35.94 4.53
CA LEU A 341 1.78 -36.57 3.32
C LEU A 341 2.74 -37.62 2.73
N SER A 342 2.17 -38.58 1.99
CA SER A 342 2.95 -39.42 1.06
C SER A 342 3.41 -38.59 -0.13
N VAL A 343 4.41 -39.07 -0.88
CA VAL A 343 4.93 -38.38 -2.07
C VAL A 343 3.82 -38.07 -3.09
N GLN A 344 2.89 -39.01 -3.28
CA GLN A 344 1.79 -38.83 -4.23
C GLN A 344 0.77 -37.79 -3.74
N GLN A 345 0.44 -37.80 -2.45
CA GLN A 345 -0.40 -36.78 -1.83
C GLN A 345 0.27 -35.39 -1.87
N SER A 346 1.58 -35.31 -1.63
CA SER A 346 2.36 -34.06 -1.75
C SER A 346 2.32 -33.51 -3.18
N ALA A 347 2.46 -34.37 -4.19
CA ALA A 347 2.30 -33.98 -5.59
C ALA A 347 0.90 -33.43 -5.89
N GLN A 348 -0.16 -34.08 -5.38
CA GLN A 348 -1.54 -33.59 -5.51
C GLN A 348 -1.74 -32.24 -4.82
N GLY A 349 -1.20 -32.08 -3.61
CA GLY A 349 -1.28 -30.84 -2.84
C GLY A 349 -0.56 -29.68 -3.52
N LEU A 350 0.63 -29.92 -4.07
CA LEU A 350 1.41 -28.91 -4.82
C LEU A 350 0.76 -28.55 -6.16
N LEU A 351 0.16 -29.53 -6.84
CA LEU A 351 -0.66 -29.27 -8.04
C LEU A 351 -1.86 -28.37 -7.68
N ALA A 352 -2.60 -28.70 -6.61
CA ALA A 352 -3.73 -27.90 -6.16
C ALA A 352 -3.30 -26.47 -5.74
N LEU A 353 -2.12 -26.34 -5.14
CA LEU A 353 -1.51 -25.06 -4.77
C LEU A 353 -1.23 -24.19 -6.01
N GLY A 354 -0.57 -24.76 -7.01
CA GLY A 354 -0.31 -24.08 -8.28
C GLY A 354 -1.59 -23.64 -8.99
N ASP A 355 -2.56 -24.56 -9.10
CA ASP A 355 -3.87 -24.28 -9.72
C ASP A 355 -4.63 -23.18 -8.98
N TYR A 356 -4.59 -23.15 -7.65
CA TYR A 356 -5.24 -22.12 -6.84
C TYR A 356 -4.72 -20.72 -7.18
N PHE A 357 -3.39 -20.51 -7.16
CA PHE A 357 -2.81 -19.21 -7.50
C PHE A 357 -2.96 -18.86 -8.98
N LYS A 358 -2.88 -19.85 -9.88
CA LYS A 358 -3.14 -19.63 -11.32
C LYS A 358 -4.58 -19.17 -11.56
N ARG A 359 -5.56 -19.69 -10.83
CA ARG A 359 -6.96 -19.24 -10.89
C ARG A 359 -7.13 -17.82 -10.38
N LEU A 360 -6.44 -17.44 -9.29
CA LEU A 360 -6.45 -16.05 -8.80
C LEU A 360 -5.86 -15.08 -9.84
N ARG A 361 -4.71 -15.42 -10.44
CA ARG A 361 -4.12 -14.62 -11.53
C ARG A 361 -5.09 -14.49 -12.71
N SER A 362 -5.69 -15.59 -13.15
CA SER A 362 -6.68 -15.62 -14.23
C SER A 362 -7.91 -14.75 -13.94
N LEU A 363 -8.41 -14.78 -12.70
CA LEU A 363 -9.52 -13.94 -12.26
C LEU A 363 -9.18 -12.45 -12.39
N SER A 364 -7.95 -12.05 -12.04
CA SER A 364 -7.49 -10.66 -12.19
C SER A 364 -7.46 -10.23 -13.66
N SER A 365 -6.97 -11.10 -14.56
CA SER A 365 -6.95 -10.82 -15.99
C SER A 365 -8.36 -10.67 -16.57
N LEU A 366 -9.28 -11.58 -16.21
CA LEU A 366 -10.68 -11.53 -16.63
C LEU A 366 -11.42 -10.31 -16.08
N TRP A 367 -11.07 -9.84 -14.89
CA TRP A 367 -11.64 -8.60 -14.34
C TRP A 367 -11.16 -7.38 -15.12
N SER A 368 -9.87 -7.34 -15.45
CA SER A 368 -9.25 -6.22 -16.18
C SER A 368 -9.74 -6.12 -17.62
N SER A 369 -10.08 -7.23 -18.26
CA SER A 369 -10.59 -7.23 -19.64
C SER A 369 -12.04 -6.72 -19.77
N ARG A 370 -12.83 -6.69 -18.68
CA ARG A 370 -14.23 -6.21 -18.71
C ARG A 370 -14.35 -4.73 -19.04
N THR A 371 -13.34 -3.93 -18.69
CA THR A 371 -13.36 -2.48 -18.90
C THR A 371 -12.91 -2.06 -20.29
N SER A 372 -12.47 -3.01 -21.14
CA SER A 372 -11.98 -2.74 -22.50
C SER A 372 -13.01 -2.97 -23.61
N GLU A 373 -14.26 -3.34 -23.29
CA GLU A 373 -15.35 -3.34 -24.27
C GLU A 373 -15.93 -1.92 -24.40
N PRO A 374 -15.79 -1.24 -25.56
CA PRO A 374 -16.44 0.04 -25.79
C PRO A 374 -17.96 -0.17 -25.93
N ALA A 375 -18.71 0.62 -25.16
CA ALA A 375 -20.17 0.73 -25.26
C ALA A 375 -20.63 1.42 -26.56
#